data_AF-A0A1F7QGT8-F1
#
_entry.id   AF-A0A1F7QGT8-F1
#
_cell.length_a   1.000
_cell.length_b   1.000
_cell.length_c   1.000
_cell.angle_alpha   90.00
_cell.angle_beta   90.00
_cell.angle_gamma   90.00
#
_symmetry.space_group_name_H-M   'P 1'
#
loop_
_entity.id
_entity.type
_entity.pdbx_description
1 polymer ?
#
loop_
_entity_poly.entity_id
_entity_poly.type
_entity_poly.pdbx_seq_one_letter_code
_entity_poly.pdbx_strand_id
1 'polypeptide(L)'
;MRPEYTELLRRRLELPLAEGPDKTATLEAAVRRLVEPGQTLWVGAAHGRPSALVRELTRQWWGRQPGFTLALTGFGSPLTALVLGGLVRRLITTFVGEGYPFPVPQALVGPAILSGAVSVQNWSMLTLPLRALAGAMGVPFMPTRSLLGSSMEEDNARDGDFVAVDDPLGSGERVGLVRALVPDVALFHAWAADRAGNVLTAAPLNENFYAAMAARRGAIVSVEKLVSTAFIRRHAGLVRLPGQYVAAVVEAPFGSHPGGMYGMDVPELEGYAEDLEFIVELRRAFRRAETAEAWVREWMLEVPDQAAYTAKLGYQRLMEIKGRAATDAWVAELEMLRDNLGPDDRVTPGERMVVTAARLLGAKVRAQGYRTFLAGVGNSNLAAWLAAYTLKADGVDVELMAETGMVGYLPRPAEPFVFSFRNFPSSKMLTDIVHV
;
A
#
# COMPACT_ATOMS: atom_id res chain seq x y z
N MET A 1 44.66 -19.12 18.21
CA MET A 1 43.93 -20.34 17.79
C MET A 1 44.83 -21.12 16.83
N ARG A 2 44.88 -22.47 16.89
CA ARG A 2 45.72 -23.23 15.94
C ARG A 2 45.22 -23.00 14.51
N PRO A 3 46.10 -22.87 13.49
CA PRO A 3 45.69 -22.60 12.10
C PRO A 3 44.65 -23.59 11.56
N GLU A 4 44.76 -24.87 11.94
CA GLU A 4 43.81 -25.94 11.58
C GLU A 4 42.39 -25.66 12.07
N TYR A 5 42.24 -25.08 13.27
CA TYR A 5 40.93 -24.69 13.79
C TYR A 5 40.38 -23.45 13.07
N THR A 6 41.23 -22.48 12.74
CA THR A 6 40.80 -21.31 11.97
C THR A 6 40.28 -21.70 10.59
N GLU A 7 40.96 -22.62 9.91
CA GLU A 7 40.52 -23.14 8.62
C GLU A 7 39.24 -23.97 8.73
N LEU A 8 39.13 -24.82 9.76
CA LEU A 8 37.91 -25.57 10.02
C LEU A 8 36.71 -24.64 10.28
N LEU A 9 36.89 -23.60 11.09
CA LEU A 9 35.85 -22.63 11.41
C LEU A 9 35.44 -21.84 10.17
N ARG A 10 36.40 -21.35 9.36
CA ARG A 10 36.09 -20.68 8.09
C ARG A 10 35.29 -21.61 7.18
N ARG A 11 35.79 -22.84 6.92
CA ARG A 11 35.12 -23.79 6.02
C ARG A 11 33.73 -24.23 6.49
N ARG A 12 33.48 -24.31 7.80
CA ARG A 12 32.24 -24.90 8.34
C ARG A 12 31.21 -23.88 8.83
N LEU A 13 31.64 -22.71 9.28
CA LEU A 13 30.79 -21.72 9.94
C LEU A 13 30.74 -20.38 9.20
N GLU A 14 31.51 -20.19 8.13
CA GLU A 14 31.40 -18.99 7.31
C GLU A 14 30.02 -18.95 6.66
N LEU A 15 29.34 -17.82 6.84
CA LEU A 15 28.02 -17.62 6.29
C LEU A 15 28.13 -17.47 4.77
N PRO A 16 27.38 -18.26 3.99
CA PRO A 16 27.47 -18.18 2.54
C PRO A 16 26.88 -16.86 2.04
N LEU A 17 27.44 -16.33 0.95
CA LEU A 17 26.96 -15.12 0.30
C LEU A 17 25.50 -15.28 -0.16
N ALA A 18 25.17 -16.43 -0.75
CA ALA A 18 23.83 -16.82 -1.18
C ALA A 18 23.49 -18.22 -0.65
N GLU A 19 22.24 -18.44 -0.27
CA GLU A 19 21.73 -19.74 0.22
C GLU A 19 20.29 -19.95 -0.24
N GLY A 20 19.85 -21.21 -0.31
CA GLY A 20 18.47 -21.58 -0.58
C GLY A 20 18.18 -21.82 -2.06
N PRO A 21 16.94 -22.24 -2.39
CA PRO A 21 16.53 -22.49 -3.76
C PRO A 21 16.44 -21.19 -4.55
N ASP A 22 16.69 -21.25 -5.85
CA ASP A 22 16.52 -20.10 -6.73
C ASP A 22 15.06 -19.97 -7.18
N LYS A 23 14.39 -18.91 -6.72
CA LYS A 23 12.99 -18.61 -7.03
C LYS A 23 12.85 -17.45 -8.01
N THR A 24 13.94 -17.00 -8.61
CA THR A 24 13.89 -15.87 -9.54
C THR A 24 13.15 -16.24 -10.82
N ALA A 25 12.38 -15.29 -11.35
CA ALA A 25 11.63 -15.44 -12.58
C ALA A 25 11.46 -14.08 -13.28
N THR A 26 11.08 -14.10 -14.55
CA THR A 26 10.55 -12.90 -15.22
C THR A 26 9.12 -12.61 -14.77
N LEU A 27 8.64 -11.38 -14.96
CA LEU A 27 7.22 -11.02 -14.73
C LEU A 27 6.30 -11.99 -15.47
N GLU A 28 6.57 -12.21 -16.75
CA GLU A 28 5.79 -13.09 -17.61
C GLU A 28 5.73 -14.52 -17.08
N ALA A 29 6.89 -15.12 -16.79
CA ALA A 29 6.97 -16.51 -16.35
C ALA A 29 6.30 -16.69 -14.97
N ALA A 30 6.46 -15.72 -14.06
CA ALA A 30 5.85 -15.78 -12.74
C ALA A 30 4.32 -15.75 -12.83
N VAL A 31 3.76 -14.75 -13.54
CA VAL A 31 2.30 -14.60 -13.70
C VAL A 31 1.72 -15.79 -14.45
N ARG A 32 2.32 -16.20 -15.57
CA ARG A 32 1.83 -17.31 -16.40
C ARG A 32 1.79 -18.65 -15.66
N ARG A 33 2.75 -18.88 -14.76
CA ARG A 33 2.87 -20.15 -14.01
C ARG A 33 1.93 -20.23 -12.81
N LEU A 34 1.67 -19.10 -12.16
CA LEU A 34 0.99 -19.07 -10.85
C LEU A 34 -0.44 -18.55 -10.91
N VAL A 35 -0.79 -17.74 -11.91
CA VAL A 35 -2.12 -17.15 -12.03
C VAL A 35 -2.99 -17.94 -13.02
N GLU A 36 -4.14 -18.41 -12.55
CA GLU A 36 -5.08 -19.25 -13.29
C GLU A 36 -6.51 -18.68 -13.21
N PRO A 37 -7.36 -18.88 -14.24
CA PRO A 37 -8.74 -18.38 -14.24
C PRO A 37 -9.52 -18.78 -12.98
N GLY A 38 -10.39 -17.87 -12.53
CA GLY A 38 -11.27 -18.08 -11.37
C GLY A 38 -10.60 -17.92 -10.00
N GLN A 39 -9.29 -17.69 -9.94
CA GLN A 39 -8.57 -17.51 -8.67
C GLN A 39 -8.99 -16.25 -7.90
N THR A 40 -8.82 -16.33 -6.59
CA THR A 40 -8.77 -15.18 -5.69
C THR A 40 -7.33 -14.70 -5.59
N LEU A 41 -7.07 -13.47 -6.05
CA LEU A 41 -5.76 -12.84 -6.02
C LEU A 41 -5.75 -11.76 -4.94
N TRP A 42 -4.75 -11.78 -4.07
CA TRP A 42 -4.45 -10.62 -3.23
C TRP A 42 -3.52 -9.67 -3.98
N VAL A 43 -3.88 -8.39 -4.08
CA VAL A 43 -3.04 -7.36 -4.68
C VAL A 43 -2.60 -6.41 -3.57
N GLY A 44 -1.38 -6.62 -3.08
CA GLY A 44 -0.90 -5.95 -1.88
C GLY A 44 -0.48 -4.50 -2.11
N ALA A 45 -0.73 -3.60 -1.15
CA ALA A 45 -0.12 -2.28 -1.12
C ALA A 45 1.20 -2.29 -0.34
N ALA A 46 1.30 -3.02 0.77
CA ALA A 46 2.48 -3.05 1.66
C ALA A 46 3.16 -1.67 1.74
N HIS A 47 4.44 -1.54 1.38
CA HIS A 47 5.09 -0.23 1.21
C HIS A 47 4.91 0.34 -0.22
N GLY A 48 4.81 -0.53 -1.23
CA GLY A 48 4.63 -0.17 -2.63
C GLY A 48 3.71 -1.15 -3.35
N ARG A 49 2.85 -0.62 -4.24
CA ARG A 49 1.88 -1.42 -4.99
C ARG A 49 2.60 -2.23 -6.08
N PRO A 50 2.16 -3.45 -6.42
CA PRO A 50 2.78 -4.29 -7.44
C PRO A 50 2.37 -3.89 -8.86
N SER A 51 2.55 -2.62 -9.22
CA SER A 51 2.10 -2.05 -10.50
C SER A 51 2.70 -2.79 -11.71
N ALA A 52 3.96 -3.23 -11.64
CA ALA A 52 4.58 -4.05 -12.68
C ALA A 52 3.89 -5.42 -12.86
N LEU A 53 3.52 -6.09 -11.77
CA LEU A 53 2.77 -7.35 -11.83
C LEU A 53 1.34 -7.13 -12.33
N VAL A 54 0.71 -6.02 -11.97
CA VAL A 54 -0.61 -5.62 -12.47
C VAL A 54 -0.58 -5.37 -13.97
N ARG A 55 0.45 -4.66 -14.48
CA ARG A 55 0.66 -4.48 -15.93
C ARG A 55 0.77 -5.81 -16.65
N GLU A 56 1.58 -6.72 -16.12
CA GLU A 56 1.74 -8.04 -16.72
C GLU A 56 0.46 -8.90 -16.66
N LEU A 57 -0.27 -8.84 -15.53
CA LEU A 57 -1.57 -9.50 -15.39
C LEU A 57 -2.57 -9.00 -16.44
N THR A 58 -2.64 -7.68 -16.62
CA THR A 58 -3.44 -7.04 -17.68
C THR A 58 -3.04 -7.55 -19.06
N ARG A 59 -1.74 -7.55 -19.39
CA ARG A 59 -1.24 -7.98 -20.71
C ARG A 59 -1.60 -9.42 -21.04
N GLN A 60 -1.49 -10.33 -20.07
CA GLN A 60 -1.77 -11.75 -20.31
C GLN A 60 -3.27 -12.08 -20.42
N TRP A 61 -4.13 -11.32 -19.75
CA TRP A 61 -5.54 -11.66 -19.56
C TRP A 61 -6.54 -10.67 -20.17
N TRP A 62 -6.09 -9.58 -20.80
CA TRP A 62 -6.95 -8.60 -21.47
C TRP A 62 -7.96 -9.26 -22.42
N GLY A 63 -9.25 -9.00 -22.21
CA GLY A 63 -10.33 -9.53 -23.04
C GLY A 63 -10.59 -11.03 -22.91
N ARG A 64 -9.90 -11.75 -22.00
CA ARG A 64 -10.04 -13.21 -21.83
C ARG A 64 -11.05 -13.63 -20.78
N GLN A 65 -11.56 -12.66 -20.01
CA GLN A 65 -12.56 -12.88 -18.94
C GLN A 65 -12.24 -14.02 -17.96
N PRO A 66 -11.04 -14.04 -17.34
CA PRO A 66 -10.67 -15.08 -16.38
C PRO A 66 -11.54 -15.14 -15.12
N GLY A 67 -12.34 -14.10 -14.83
CA GLY A 67 -13.28 -14.12 -13.71
C GLY A 67 -12.62 -14.09 -12.33
N PHE A 68 -11.52 -13.35 -12.17
CA PHE A 68 -10.80 -13.24 -10.91
C PHE A 68 -11.62 -12.58 -9.79
N THR A 69 -11.35 -12.99 -8.56
CA THR A 69 -11.69 -12.21 -7.37
C THR A 69 -10.44 -11.46 -6.90
N LEU A 70 -10.50 -10.14 -6.76
CA LEU A 70 -9.36 -9.36 -6.26
C LEU A 70 -9.63 -8.91 -4.82
N ALA A 71 -8.69 -9.21 -3.92
CA ALA A 71 -8.67 -8.70 -2.55
C ALA A 71 -7.54 -7.68 -2.37
N LEU A 72 -7.86 -6.48 -1.90
CA LEU A 72 -6.91 -5.37 -1.76
C LEU A 72 -7.47 -4.24 -0.89
N THR A 73 -6.60 -3.47 -0.25
CA THR A 73 -7.01 -2.34 0.60
C THR A 73 -7.69 -1.22 -0.21
N GLY A 74 -7.18 -0.88 -1.40
CA GLY A 74 -7.75 0.20 -2.21
C GLY A 74 -7.69 -0.09 -3.70
N PHE A 75 -8.82 0.13 -4.39
CA PHE A 75 -8.96 -0.06 -5.82
C PHE A 75 -9.14 1.30 -6.53
N GLY A 76 -8.35 1.57 -7.57
CA GLY A 76 -8.37 2.81 -8.33
C GLY A 76 -7.47 2.72 -9.56
N SER A 77 -7.23 3.80 -10.28
CA SER A 77 -6.37 3.75 -11.46
C SER A 77 -4.90 3.51 -11.07
N PRO A 78 -4.13 2.67 -11.80
CA PRO A 78 -4.48 1.97 -13.03
C PRO A 78 -5.13 0.57 -12.85
N LEU A 79 -5.38 0.09 -11.63
CA LEU A 79 -6.04 -1.22 -11.39
C LEU A 79 -7.41 -1.31 -12.06
N THR A 80 -8.08 -0.18 -12.28
CA THR A 80 -9.31 -0.07 -13.10
C THR A 80 -9.18 -0.77 -14.46
N ALA A 81 -7.98 -0.86 -15.05
CA ALA A 81 -7.74 -1.60 -16.26
C ALA A 81 -8.18 -3.07 -16.16
N LEU A 82 -8.06 -3.69 -14.97
CA LEU A 82 -8.48 -5.08 -14.75
C LEU A 82 -10.01 -5.24 -14.88
N VAL A 83 -10.78 -4.25 -14.45
CA VAL A 83 -12.24 -4.24 -14.63
C VAL A 83 -12.59 -3.92 -16.08
N LEU A 84 -11.96 -2.89 -16.67
CA LEU A 84 -12.17 -2.47 -18.06
C LEU A 84 -11.87 -3.60 -19.06
N GLY A 85 -10.79 -4.36 -18.83
CA GLY A 85 -10.41 -5.51 -19.65
C GLY A 85 -11.24 -6.77 -19.42
N GLY A 86 -12.20 -6.74 -18.49
CA GLY A 86 -13.07 -7.87 -18.14
C GLY A 86 -12.42 -8.94 -17.27
N LEU A 87 -11.31 -8.68 -16.58
CA LEU A 87 -10.57 -9.68 -15.81
C LEU A 87 -11.22 -10.03 -14.48
N VAL A 88 -12.03 -9.12 -13.92
CA VAL A 88 -12.50 -9.18 -12.53
C VAL A 88 -13.99 -9.42 -12.47
N ARG A 89 -14.41 -10.38 -11.63
CA ARG A 89 -15.81 -10.66 -11.31
C ARG A 89 -16.21 -10.12 -9.93
N ARG A 90 -15.27 -10.10 -8.99
CA ARG A 90 -15.52 -9.67 -7.60
C ARG A 90 -14.34 -8.87 -7.05
N LEU A 91 -14.66 -7.77 -6.37
CA LEU A 91 -13.72 -7.01 -5.55
C LEU A 91 -14.02 -7.26 -4.07
N ILE A 92 -13.00 -7.52 -3.28
CA ILE A 92 -13.03 -7.54 -1.82
C ILE A 92 -12.12 -6.40 -1.38
N THR A 93 -12.68 -5.27 -0.98
CA THR A 93 -11.92 -4.03 -0.80
C THR A 93 -12.50 -3.14 0.27
N THR A 94 -11.75 -2.09 0.63
CA THR A 94 -12.16 -1.08 1.61
C THR A 94 -12.44 0.27 0.96
N PHE A 95 -12.02 0.45 -0.30
CA PHE A 95 -12.23 1.67 -1.07
C PHE A 95 -12.18 1.40 -2.58
N VAL A 96 -13.05 2.07 -3.34
CA VAL A 96 -13.08 2.08 -4.81
C VAL A 96 -13.12 3.53 -5.30
N GLY A 97 -11.98 4.08 -5.72
CA GLY A 97 -11.89 5.48 -6.11
C GLY A 97 -10.48 5.95 -6.42
N GLU A 98 -10.39 7.25 -6.74
CA GLU A 98 -9.12 7.96 -6.89
C GLU A 98 -8.80 8.69 -5.59
N GLY A 99 -7.61 8.50 -5.04
CA GLY A 99 -7.21 9.12 -3.76
C GLY A 99 -6.58 10.52 -3.89
N TYR A 100 -5.84 10.74 -4.97
CA TYR A 100 -5.07 11.98 -5.20
C TYR A 100 -5.59 12.78 -6.40
N PRO A 101 -5.60 14.12 -6.36
CA PRO A 101 -5.29 14.98 -5.21
C PRO A 101 -6.40 15.04 -4.14
N PHE A 102 -7.57 14.48 -4.43
CA PHE A 102 -8.69 14.38 -3.49
C PHE A 102 -9.56 13.16 -3.79
N PRO A 103 -10.20 12.57 -2.77
CA PRO A 103 -10.98 11.35 -2.91
C PRO A 103 -12.22 11.54 -3.80
N VAL A 104 -12.38 10.70 -4.82
CA VAL A 104 -13.62 10.60 -5.62
C VAL A 104 -13.90 9.16 -6.03
N PRO A 105 -15.18 8.76 -6.25
CA PRO A 105 -15.51 7.47 -6.83
C PRO A 105 -14.85 7.25 -8.20
N GLN A 106 -14.50 6.01 -8.50
CA GLN A 106 -13.91 5.65 -9.79
C GLN A 106 -14.99 5.64 -10.88
N ALA A 107 -14.82 6.47 -11.91
CA ALA A 107 -15.85 6.78 -12.92
C ALA A 107 -16.33 5.58 -13.76
N LEU A 108 -15.48 4.58 -13.99
CA LEU A 108 -15.75 3.38 -14.80
C LEU A 108 -16.17 2.18 -13.95
N VAL A 109 -15.71 2.11 -12.69
CA VAL A 109 -16.06 0.98 -11.81
C VAL A 109 -17.48 1.11 -11.26
N GLY A 110 -17.93 2.32 -10.91
CA GLY A 110 -19.29 2.55 -10.42
C GLY A 110 -20.37 1.96 -11.34
N PRO A 111 -20.39 2.31 -12.64
CA PRO A 111 -21.30 1.70 -13.61
C PRO A 111 -21.18 0.18 -13.73
N ALA A 112 -19.96 -0.38 -13.65
CA ALA A 112 -19.74 -1.83 -13.69
C ALA A 112 -20.32 -2.55 -12.47
N ILE A 113 -20.32 -1.89 -11.30
CA ILE A 113 -20.98 -2.40 -10.09
C ILE A 113 -22.50 -2.36 -10.27
N LEU A 114 -23.03 -1.23 -10.70
CA LEU A 114 -24.49 -1.02 -10.86
C LEU A 114 -25.10 -1.93 -11.94
N SER A 115 -24.36 -2.29 -12.97
CA SER A 115 -24.80 -3.24 -14.00
C SER A 115 -24.66 -4.70 -13.59
N GLY A 116 -24.02 -4.99 -12.45
CA GLY A 116 -23.73 -6.35 -12.00
C GLY A 116 -22.55 -7.03 -12.72
N ALA A 117 -21.82 -6.31 -13.56
CA ALA A 117 -20.61 -6.84 -14.21
C ALA A 117 -19.51 -7.16 -13.19
N VAL A 118 -19.43 -6.39 -12.10
CA VAL A 118 -18.51 -6.62 -10.98
C VAL A 118 -19.27 -6.54 -9.66
N SER A 119 -19.13 -7.56 -8.82
CA SER A 119 -19.62 -7.50 -7.43
C SER A 119 -18.57 -6.90 -6.49
N VAL A 120 -18.99 -6.23 -5.43
CA VAL A 120 -18.09 -5.68 -4.41
C VAL A 120 -18.51 -6.18 -3.03
N GLN A 121 -17.52 -6.64 -2.27
CA GLN A 121 -17.63 -6.92 -0.86
C GLN A 121 -16.83 -5.86 -0.09
N ASN A 122 -17.54 -5.04 0.68
CA ASN A 122 -16.95 -3.92 1.41
C ASN A 122 -16.48 -4.36 2.79
N TRP A 123 -15.25 -3.99 3.12
CA TRP A 123 -14.64 -4.19 4.43
C TRP A 123 -14.08 -2.87 4.96
N SER A 124 -13.93 -2.76 6.28
CA SER A 124 -13.14 -1.66 6.84
C SER A 124 -11.65 -1.92 6.62
N MET A 125 -10.84 -0.86 6.64
CA MET A 125 -9.37 -1.00 6.56
C MET A 125 -8.78 -1.90 7.63
N LEU A 126 -9.36 -1.91 8.84
CA LEU A 126 -8.94 -2.82 9.89
C LEU A 126 -9.37 -4.28 9.61
N THR A 127 -10.61 -4.49 9.19
CA THR A 127 -11.17 -5.85 9.14
C THR A 127 -10.69 -6.67 7.95
N LEU A 128 -10.33 -6.06 6.83
CA LEU A 128 -9.75 -6.78 5.69
C LEU A 128 -8.40 -7.49 6.03
N PRO A 129 -7.36 -6.81 6.57
CA PRO A 129 -6.13 -7.47 6.97
C PRO A 129 -6.32 -8.44 8.13
N LEU A 130 -7.29 -8.23 9.04
CA LEU A 130 -7.63 -9.23 10.06
C LEU A 130 -8.08 -10.56 9.46
N ARG A 131 -8.82 -10.55 8.34
CA ARG A 131 -9.18 -11.78 7.60
C ARG A 131 -7.95 -12.48 7.03
N ALA A 132 -7.01 -11.72 6.47
CA ALA A 132 -5.76 -12.26 5.95
C ALA A 132 -4.86 -12.81 7.07
N LEU A 133 -4.81 -12.13 8.22
CA LEU A 133 -4.10 -12.56 9.42
C LEU A 133 -4.68 -13.88 9.96
N ALA A 134 -6.01 -14.02 10.01
CA ALA A 134 -6.65 -15.29 10.36
C ALA A 134 -6.15 -16.44 9.46
N GLY A 135 -6.10 -16.19 8.14
CA GLY A 135 -5.57 -17.13 7.15
C GLY A 135 -4.10 -17.47 7.38
N ALA A 136 -3.26 -16.47 7.66
CA ALA A 136 -1.83 -16.65 7.94
C ALA A 136 -1.58 -17.47 9.21
N MET A 137 -2.42 -17.30 10.23
CA MET A 137 -2.36 -18.06 11.49
C MET A 137 -2.94 -19.48 11.36
N GLY A 138 -3.63 -19.79 10.26
CA GLY A 138 -4.35 -21.06 10.10
C GLY A 138 -5.60 -21.19 10.99
N VAL A 139 -6.16 -20.07 11.45
CA VAL A 139 -7.39 -20.05 12.26
C VAL A 139 -8.59 -19.66 11.39
N PRO A 140 -9.81 -20.10 11.72
CA PRO A 140 -10.98 -19.87 10.86
C PRO A 140 -11.49 -18.42 10.87
N PHE A 141 -11.17 -17.63 11.89
CA PHE A 141 -11.65 -16.25 12.04
C PHE A 141 -10.75 -15.43 12.97
N MET A 142 -10.94 -14.10 12.94
CA MET A 142 -10.42 -13.17 13.96
C MET A 142 -11.57 -12.37 14.61
N PRO A 143 -11.53 -12.11 15.93
CA PRO A 143 -12.52 -11.28 16.60
C PRO A 143 -12.26 -9.79 16.36
N THR A 144 -13.32 -8.98 16.30
CA THR A 144 -13.25 -7.52 16.19
C THR A 144 -14.55 -6.88 16.68
N ARG A 145 -14.48 -5.63 17.16
CA ARG A 145 -15.68 -4.79 17.37
C ARG A 145 -16.03 -3.95 16.14
N SER A 146 -15.13 -3.85 15.17
CA SER A 146 -15.39 -3.14 13.92
C SER A 146 -16.53 -3.80 13.14
N LEU A 147 -17.22 -3.00 12.32
CA LEU A 147 -18.43 -3.33 11.55
C LEU A 147 -19.73 -3.45 12.32
N LEU A 148 -19.70 -3.74 13.64
CA LEU A 148 -20.93 -3.86 14.43
C LEU A 148 -21.80 -2.59 14.32
N GLY A 149 -23.09 -2.77 14.02
CA GLY A 149 -24.08 -1.71 13.81
C GLY A 149 -24.00 -0.99 12.46
N SER A 150 -23.16 -1.44 11.53
CA SER A 150 -23.02 -0.83 10.20
C SER A 150 -23.67 -1.68 9.11
N SER A 151 -23.95 -1.09 7.94
CA SER A 151 -24.39 -1.86 6.77
C SER A 151 -23.35 -2.90 6.31
N MET A 152 -22.07 -2.72 6.66
CA MET A 152 -21.04 -3.73 6.41
C MET A 152 -21.19 -4.97 7.31
N GLU A 153 -21.78 -4.87 8.52
CA GLU A 153 -22.16 -6.08 9.29
C GLU A 153 -23.22 -6.87 8.52
N GLU A 154 -24.29 -6.21 8.07
CA GLU A 154 -25.40 -6.84 7.36
C GLU A 154 -24.95 -7.49 6.04
N ASP A 155 -24.18 -6.75 5.22
CA ASP A 155 -23.71 -7.22 3.92
C ASP A 155 -22.76 -8.44 4.06
N ASN A 156 -21.82 -8.39 5.00
CA ASN A 156 -20.86 -9.48 5.19
C ASN A 156 -21.47 -10.68 5.94
N ALA A 157 -22.50 -10.47 6.77
CA ALA A 157 -23.27 -11.56 7.35
C ALA A 157 -24.09 -12.30 6.29
N ARG A 158 -24.71 -11.58 5.35
CA ARG A 158 -25.41 -12.16 4.19
C ARG A 158 -24.47 -12.99 3.32
N ASP A 159 -23.25 -12.53 3.12
CA ASP A 159 -22.21 -13.25 2.37
C ASP A 159 -21.61 -14.43 3.16
N GLY A 160 -21.94 -14.57 4.45
CA GLY A 160 -21.43 -15.64 5.33
C GLY A 160 -19.99 -15.44 5.78
N ASP A 161 -19.44 -14.23 5.65
CA ASP A 161 -18.05 -13.89 5.99
C ASP A 161 -17.91 -13.12 7.32
N PHE A 162 -19.03 -12.75 7.95
CA PHE A 162 -19.06 -12.10 9.25
C PHE A 162 -20.18 -12.69 10.13
N VAL A 163 -19.91 -12.88 11.41
CA VAL A 163 -20.93 -13.28 12.39
C VAL A 163 -20.72 -12.47 13.66
N ALA A 164 -21.77 -11.85 14.19
CA ALA A 164 -21.71 -11.15 15.46
C ALA A 164 -22.36 -11.99 16.57
N VAL A 165 -21.60 -12.26 17.63
CA VAL A 165 -21.97 -13.11 18.77
C VAL A 165 -21.81 -12.33 20.08
N ASP A 166 -22.36 -12.84 21.17
CA ASP A 166 -22.03 -12.34 22.51
C ASP A 166 -20.60 -12.74 22.87
N ASP A 167 -19.85 -11.86 23.55
CA ASP A 167 -18.49 -12.16 23.99
C ASP A 167 -18.48 -13.38 24.92
N PRO A 168 -17.89 -14.52 24.51
CA PRO A 168 -17.88 -15.74 25.32
C PRO A 168 -17.03 -15.61 26.58
N LEU A 169 -16.23 -14.55 26.72
CA LEU A 169 -15.40 -14.26 27.90
C LEU A 169 -16.10 -13.36 28.94
N GLY A 170 -17.35 -12.99 28.69
CA GLY A 170 -18.21 -12.38 29.72
C GLY A 170 -18.07 -10.87 29.86
N SER A 171 -17.68 -10.14 28.80
CA SER A 171 -17.69 -8.67 28.84
C SER A 171 -19.11 -8.07 28.84
N GLY A 172 -20.13 -8.86 28.51
CA GLY A 172 -21.51 -8.37 28.32
C GLY A 172 -21.73 -7.60 27.02
N GLU A 173 -20.73 -7.56 26.13
CA GLU A 173 -20.78 -6.85 24.84
C GLU A 173 -20.83 -7.85 23.69
N ARG A 174 -21.23 -7.39 22.50
CA ARG A 174 -21.12 -8.17 21.26
C ARG A 174 -19.71 -8.09 20.67
N VAL A 175 -19.30 -9.16 20.00
CA VAL A 175 -18.06 -9.25 19.22
C VAL A 175 -18.37 -9.82 17.84
N GLY A 176 -17.76 -9.22 16.81
CA GLY A 176 -17.79 -9.71 15.44
C GLY A 176 -16.68 -10.72 15.18
N LEU A 177 -16.96 -11.75 14.40
CA LEU A 177 -16.02 -12.76 13.94
C LEU A 177 -15.86 -12.59 12.43
N VAL A 178 -14.69 -12.15 11.97
CA VAL A 178 -14.38 -12.03 10.53
C VAL A 178 -13.79 -13.35 10.02
N ARG A 179 -14.39 -13.94 8.99
CA ARG A 179 -13.91 -15.20 8.40
C ARG A 179 -12.54 -15.01 7.74
N ALA A 180 -11.65 -15.97 7.93
CA ALA A 180 -10.35 -16.01 7.27
C ALA A 180 -10.47 -15.88 5.74
N LEU A 181 -9.62 -15.03 5.16
CA LEU A 181 -9.49 -14.87 3.73
C LEU A 181 -8.16 -15.49 3.28
N VAL A 182 -8.29 -16.58 2.52
CA VAL A 182 -7.16 -17.38 2.00
C VAL A 182 -7.13 -17.20 0.48
N PRO A 183 -6.30 -16.28 -0.05
CA PRO A 183 -6.16 -16.11 -1.49
C PRO A 183 -5.45 -17.32 -2.11
N ASP A 184 -5.58 -17.49 -3.42
CA ASP A 184 -4.82 -18.52 -4.15
C ASP A 184 -3.39 -18.06 -4.39
N VAL A 185 -3.22 -16.80 -4.81
CA VAL A 185 -1.92 -16.15 -5.04
C VAL A 185 -1.94 -14.74 -4.46
N ALA A 186 -0.83 -14.35 -3.87
CA ALA A 186 -0.59 -12.98 -3.45
C ALA A 186 0.41 -12.27 -4.37
N LEU A 187 0.11 -11.03 -4.76
CA LEU A 187 0.98 -10.17 -5.55
C LEU A 187 1.46 -9.04 -4.65
N PHE A 188 2.78 -8.91 -4.50
CA PHE A 188 3.39 -7.85 -3.71
C PHE A 188 4.56 -7.24 -4.45
N HIS A 189 4.90 -6.01 -4.04
CA HIS A 189 6.13 -5.37 -4.45
C HIS A 189 6.87 -4.81 -3.23
N ALA A 190 8.20 -4.92 -3.25
CA ALA A 190 9.05 -4.61 -2.11
C ALA A 190 10.40 -4.02 -2.54
N TRP A 191 11.20 -3.58 -1.58
CA TRP A 191 12.54 -3.04 -1.85
C TRP A 191 13.47 -4.10 -2.44
N ALA A 192 13.70 -5.17 -1.70
CA ALA A 192 14.70 -6.14 -2.06
C ALA A 192 14.29 -7.54 -1.67
N ALA A 193 14.83 -8.52 -2.37
CA ALA A 193 14.78 -9.91 -1.95
C ALA A 193 16.05 -10.64 -2.38
N ASP A 194 16.40 -11.69 -1.65
CA ASP A 194 17.35 -12.66 -2.17
C ASP A 194 16.68 -13.65 -3.12
N ARG A 195 17.49 -14.47 -3.80
CA ARG A 195 17.01 -15.49 -4.73
C ARG A 195 16.15 -16.56 -4.05
N ALA A 196 16.29 -16.76 -2.74
CA ALA A 196 15.49 -17.69 -1.94
C ALA A 196 14.10 -17.16 -1.56
N GLY A 197 13.85 -15.87 -1.81
CA GLY A 197 12.57 -15.21 -1.58
C GLY A 197 12.45 -14.53 -0.22
N ASN A 198 13.53 -14.33 0.52
CA ASN A 198 13.47 -13.54 1.74
C ASN A 198 13.31 -12.07 1.37
N VAL A 199 12.16 -11.48 1.72
CA VAL A 199 11.77 -10.14 1.29
C VAL A 199 12.05 -9.11 2.38
N LEU A 200 12.77 -8.06 1.97
CA LEU A 200 13.11 -6.90 2.75
C LEU A 200 12.25 -5.71 2.32
N THR A 201 11.53 -5.11 3.26
CA THR A 201 10.77 -3.86 3.07
C THR A 201 10.61 -3.12 4.40
N ALA A 202 10.43 -1.80 4.39
CA ALA A 202 10.08 -1.04 5.60
C ALA A 202 8.58 -0.81 5.68
N ALA A 203 8.20 -0.34 6.85
CA ALA A 203 6.94 0.30 7.09
C ALA A 203 6.89 1.73 6.49
N PRO A 204 5.70 2.29 6.24
CA PRO A 204 4.39 1.74 6.58
C PRO A 204 4.04 0.49 5.75
N LEU A 205 3.58 -0.57 6.43
CA LEU A 205 3.32 -1.87 5.83
C LEU A 205 1.86 -2.03 5.38
N ASN A 206 1.00 -1.03 5.59
CA ASN A 206 -0.42 -1.09 5.28
C ASN A 206 -1.06 -2.38 5.84
N GLU A 207 -1.56 -3.28 4.99
CA GLU A 207 -2.16 -4.56 5.39
C GLU A 207 -1.15 -5.64 5.87
N ASN A 208 0.14 -5.33 5.88
CA ASN A 208 1.23 -6.28 6.10
C ASN A 208 1.28 -7.40 5.02
N PHE A 209 2.08 -8.45 5.24
CA PHE A 209 2.21 -9.60 4.33
C PHE A 209 1.34 -10.79 4.74
N TYR A 210 0.31 -10.58 5.57
CA TYR A 210 -0.55 -11.67 6.04
C TYR A 210 -1.15 -12.47 4.88
N ALA A 211 -1.58 -11.79 3.83
CA ALA A 211 -2.14 -12.47 2.66
C ALA A 211 -1.12 -13.32 1.88
N ALA A 212 0.16 -12.93 1.86
CA ALA A 212 1.22 -13.76 1.30
C ALA A 212 1.45 -15.02 2.13
N MET A 213 1.40 -14.89 3.47
CA MET A 213 1.53 -16.02 4.38
C MET A 213 0.32 -16.96 4.35
N ALA A 214 -0.86 -16.42 4.06
CA ALA A 214 -2.10 -17.18 3.90
C ALA A 214 -2.23 -17.85 2.51
N ALA A 215 -1.59 -17.33 1.47
CA ALA A 215 -1.86 -17.74 0.08
C ALA A 215 -1.58 -19.23 -0.18
N ARG A 216 -2.53 -19.93 -0.81
CA ARG A 216 -2.42 -21.39 -1.10
C ARG A 216 -1.19 -21.74 -1.92
N ARG A 217 -0.82 -20.87 -2.87
CA ARG A 217 0.33 -21.06 -3.77
C ARG A 217 1.49 -20.13 -3.45
N GLY A 218 1.43 -19.39 -2.34
CA GLY A 218 2.40 -18.37 -1.97
C GLY A 218 2.29 -17.07 -2.78
N ALA A 219 3.31 -16.23 -2.64
CA ALA A 219 3.37 -14.92 -3.25
C ALA A 219 4.29 -14.84 -4.48
N ILE A 220 3.89 -14.01 -5.45
CA ILE A 220 4.78 -13.42 -6.45
C ILE A 220 5.21 -12.06 -5.90
N VAL A 221 6.51 -11.88 -5.69
CA VAL A 221 7.06 -10.64 -5.14
C VAL A 221 7.96 -10.01 -6.19
N SER A 222 7.54 -8.87 -6.73
CA SER A 222 8.46 -8.04 -7.50
C SER A 222 9.30 -7.17 -6.57
N VAL A 223 10.55 -6.88 -6.92
CA VAL A 223 11.46 -6.10 -6.09
C VAL A 223 12.23 -5.08 -6.89
N GLU A 224 12.63 -3.99 -6.26
CA GLU A 224 13.54 -3.01 -6.86
C GLU A 224 14.92 -3.60 -7.12
N LYS A 225 15.39 -4.50 -6.24
CA LYS A 225 16.73 -5.09 -6.34
C LYS A 225 16.81 -6.52 -5.83
N LEU A 226 17.48 -7.39 -6.58
CA LEU A 226 17.95 -8.67 -6.08
C LEU A 226 19.23 -8.49 -5.27
N VAL A 227 19.24 -9.06 -4.06
CA VAL A 227 20.38 -8.97 -3.13
C VAL A 227 20.88 -10.35 -2.74
N SER A 228 22.03 -10.40 -2.07
CA SER A 228 22.58 -11.64 -1.54
C SER A 228 21.89 -12.03 -0.23
N THR A 229 21.90 -13.32 0.11
CA THR A 229 21.39 -13.78 1.42
C THR A 229 22.20 -13.17 2.57
N ALA A 230 23.50 -12.91 2.38
CA ALA A 230 24.30 -12.17 3.36
C ALA A 230 23.78 -10.73 3.58
N PHE A 231 23.31 -10.05 2.54
CA PHE A 231 22.66 -8.74 2.67
C PHE A 231 21.36 -8.82 3.47
N ILE A 232 20.53 -9.83 3.19
CA ILE A 232 19.31 -10.11 3.95
C ILE A 232 19.63 -10.33 5.43
N ARG A 233 20.64 -11.15 5.75
CA ARG A 233 21.06 -11.39 7.15
C ARG A 233 21.53 -10.12 7.85
N ARG A 234 22.29 -9.26 7.15
CA ARG A 234 22.75 -7.98 7.71
C ARG A 234 21.59 -7.06 8.08
N HIS A 235 20.49 -7.14 7.33
CA HIS A 235 19.29 -6.32 7.55
C HIS A 235 18.08 -7.14 8.03
N ALA A 236 18.31 -8.22 8.79
CA ALA A 236 17.26 -9.16 9.19
C ALA A 236 16.08 -8.47 9.92
N GLY A 237 16.32 -7.36 10.63
CA GLY A 237 15.27 -6.57 11.29
C GLY A 237 14.27 -5.89 10.34
N LEU A 238 14.62 -5.76 9.05
CA LEU A 238 13.77 -5.22 7.98
C LEU A 238 13.15 -6.31 7.08
N VAL A 239 13.46 -7.58 7.35
CA VAL A 239 12.83 -8.70 6.62
C VAL A 239 11.39 -8.84 7.13
N ARG A 240 10.43 -8.88 6.19
CA ARG A 240 8.98 -8.91 6.49
C ARG A 240 8.26 -10.12 5.93
N LEU A 241 8.83 -10.78 4.92
CA LEU A 241 8.29 -12.03 4.39
C LEU A 241 9.41 -13.06 4.24
N PRO A 242 9.40 -14.14 5.04
CA PRO A 242 10.33 -15.25 4.87
C PRO A 242 10.14 -15.96 3.53
N GLY A 243 11.24 -16.47 2.96
CA GLY A 243 11.22 -17.09 1.64
C GLY A 243 10.26 -18.27 1.48
N GLN A 244 9.87 -18.95 2.55
CA GLN A 244 8.91 -20.08 2.47
C GLN A 244 7.53 -19.69 1.93
N TYR A 245 7.12 -18.43 2.09
CA TYR A 245 5.83 -17.93 1.59
C TYR A 245 5.92 -17.34 0.17
N VAL A 246 7.13 -17.31 -0.41
CA VAL A 246 7.37 -16.76 -1.74
C VAL A 246 7.52 -17.88 -2.76
N ALA A 247 6.74 -17.80 -3.83
CA ALA A 247 6.76 -18.75 -4.95
C ALA A 247 7.58 -18.25 -6.13
N ALA A 248 7.71 -16.93 -6.30
CA ALA A 248 8.55 -16.31 -7.31
C ALA A 248 9.04 -14.93 -6.86
N VAL A 249 10.30 -14.62 -7.17
CA VAL A 249 10.91 -13.30 -7.01
C VAL A 249 11.18 -12.72 -8.38
N VAL A 250 10.79 -11.46 -8.62
CA VAL A 250 10.97 -10.79 -9.91
C VAL A 250 11.68 -9.46 -9.70
N GLU A 251 12.86 -9.26 -10.27
CA GLU A 251 13.49 -7.94 -10.27
C GLU A 251 12.77 -7.03 -11.27
N ALA A 252 12.18 -5.95 -10.76
CA ALA A 252 11.40 -4.99 -11.54
C ALA A 252 11.60 -3.58 -10.96
N PRO A 253 12.72 -2.91 -11.27
CA PRO A 253 12.99 -1.55 -10.82
C PRO A 253 11.89 -0.58 -11.24
N PHE A 254 11.55 0.37 -10.37
CA PHE A 254 10.36 1.22 -10.44
C PHE A 254 9.06 0.42 -10.54
N GLY A 255 9.01 -0.73 -9.90
CA GLY A 255 7.91 -1.69 -9.99
C GLY A 255 6.62 -1.16 -9.34
N SER A 256 6.76 -0.20 -8.42
CA SER A 256 5.63 0.50 -7.79
C SER A 256 5.08 1.68 -8.58
N HIS A 257 5.82 2.19 -9.58
CA HIS A 257 5.41 3.39 -10.32
C HIS A 257 3.98 3.19 -10.90
N PRO A 258 3.08 4.18 -10.71
CA PRO A 258 3.35 5.58 -10.32
C PRO A 258 3.39 5.87 -8.81
N GLY A 259 3.11 4.87 -7.96
CA GLY A 259 3.38 4.99 -6.53
C GLY A 259 4.88 5.05 -6.27
N GLY A 260 5.27 5.55 -5.11
CA GLY A 260 6.67 5.63 -4.72
C GLY A 260 7.19 4.37 -4.04
N MET A 261 8.49 4.40 -3.73
CA MET A 261 9.17 3.44 -2.89
C MET A 261 10.16 4.17 -1.97
N TYR A 262 9.76 4.51 -0.73
CA TYR A 262 10.57 5.38 0.15
C TYR A 262 11.90 4.77 0.59
N GLY A 263 12.95 5.62 0.58
CA GLY A 263 14.33 5.39 1.00
C GLY A 263 14.49 5.04 2.48
N MET A 264 14.63 3.78 2.87
CA MET A 264 14.71 3.37 4.28
C MET A 264 16.05 3.65 5.00
N ASP A 265 16.80 4.67 4.58
CA ASP A 265 18.17 4.94 5.07
C ASP A 265 19.15 3.74 4.94
N VAL A 266 18.88 2.79 4.04
CA VAL A 266 19.82 1.71 3.67
C VAL A 266 20.63 2.19 2.46
N PRO A 267 21.92 2.53 2.60
CA PRO A 267 22.66 3.24 1.56
C PRO A 267 22.73 2.51 0.21
N GLU A 268 22.69 1.16 0.21
CA GLU A 268 22.78 0.36 -1.01
C GLU A 268 21.46 0.18 -1.77
N LEU A 269 20.37 0.74 -1.22
CA LEU A 269 19.03 0.65 -1.76
C LEU A 269 18.47 2.07 -1.92
N GLU A 270 18.20 2.45 -3.16
CA GLU A 270 17.69 3.78 -3.49
C GLU A 270 16.15 3.82 -3.41
N GLY A 271 15.60 4.93 -2.94
CA GLY A 271 14.17 5.20 -2.98
C GLY A 271 13.77 6.14 -4.12
N TYR A 272 12.47 6.21 -4.37
CA TYR A 272 11.86 7.19 -5.28
C TYR A 272 10.46 7.61 -4.76
N ALA A 273 10.06 8.85 -5.02
CA ALA A 273 8.78 9.39 -4.60
C ALA A 273 7.65 8.98 -5.55
N GLU A 274 6.41 9.28 -5.15
CA GLU A 274 5.24 9.14 -6.00
C GLU A 274 5.31 10.10 -7.20
N ASP A 275 4.95 9.61 -8.38
CA ASP A 275 4.85 10.40 -9.60
C ASP A 275 3.47 11.06 -9.69
N LEU A 276 3.31 12.14 -8.92
CA LEU A 276 2.03 12.86 -8.78
C LEU A 276 1.49 13.37 -10.12
N GLU A 277 2.37 13.78 -11.04
CA GLU A 277 1.98 14.20 -12.39
C GLU A 277 1.37 13.02 -13.16
N PHE A 278 2.01 11.84 -13.11
CA PHE A 278 1.52 10.65 -13.78
C PHE A 278 0.20 10.17 -13.17
N ILE A 279 0.04 10.29 -11.85
CA ILE A 279 -1.21 9.98 -11.16
C ILE A 279 -2.34 10.90 -11.64
N VAL A 280 -2.05 12.19 -11.85
CA VAL A 280 -3.02 13.14 -12.40
C VAL A 280 -3.35 12.85 -13.86
N GLU A 281 -2.36 12.49 -14.68
CA GLU A 281 -2.54 12.03 -16.07
C GLU A 281 -3.46 10.78 -16.12
N LEU A 282 -3.16 9.77 -15.30
CA LEU A 282 -3.98 8.56 -15.12
C LEU A 282 -5.41 8.90 -14.75
N ARG A 283 -5.60 9.74 -13.73
CA ARG A 283 -6.93 10.15 -13.28
C ARG A 283 -7.72 10.85 -14.38
N ARG A 284 -7.07 11.59 -15.29
CA ARG A 284 -7.74 12.19 -16.46
C ARG A 284 -8.11 11.13 -17.49
N ALA A 285 -7.19 10.21 -17.80
CA ALA A 285 -7.40 9.15 -18.79
C ALA A 285 -8.55 8.20 -18.38
N PHE A 286 -8.66 7.86 -17.09
CA PHE A 286 -9.65 6.90 -16.58
C PHE A 286 -11.03 7.51 -16.27
N ARG A 287 -11.34 8.70 -16.80
CA ARG A 287 -12.68 9.31 -16.70
C ARG A 287 -13.70 8.74 -17.68
N ARG A 288 -13.24 8.21 -18.81
CA ARG A 288 -14.06 7.67 -19.90
C ARG A 288 -13.45 6.38 -20.41
N ALA A 289 -14.29 5.47 -20.91
CA ALA A 289 -13.83 4.15 -21.34
C ALA A 289 -12.85 4.28 -22.52
N GLU A 290 -13.15 5.14 -23.49
CA GLU A 290 -12.34 5.32 -24.70
C GLU A 290 -10.92 5.83 -24.38
N THR A 291 -10.82 6.84 -23.51
CA THR A 291 -9.53 7.39 -23.08
C THR A 291 -8.77 6.42 -22.18
N ALA A 292 -9.47 5.62 -21.37
CA ALA A 292 -8.87 4.60 -20.53
C ALA A 292 -8.31 3.44 -21.38
N GLU A 293 -9.05 2.97 -22.37
CA GLU A 293 -8.59 1.91 -23.29
C GLU A 293 -7.37 2.34 -24.09
N ALA A 294 -7.36 3.58 -24.60
CA ALA A 294 -6.20 4.13 -25.28
C ALA A 294 -4.97 4.17 -24.35
N TRP A 295 -5.16 4.62 -23.11
CA TRP A 295 -4.09 4.66 -22.12
C TRP A 295 -3.58 3.24 -21.78
N VAL A 296 -4.49 2.28 -21.57
CA VAL A 296 -4.12 0.89 -21.25
C VAL A 296 -3.36 0.25 -22.40
N ARG A 297 -3.79 0.48 -23.65
CA ARG A 297 -3.07 0.02 -24.83
C ARG A 297 -1.64 0.54 -24.83
N GLU A 298 -1.48 1.85 -24.69
CA GLU A 298 -0.17 2.52 -24.75
C GLU A 298 0.78 2.12 -23.61
N TRP A 299 0.28 2.03 -22.37
CA TRP A 299 1.11 1.91 -21.17
C TRP A 299 1.15 0.52 -20.55
N MET A 300 0.30 -0.41 -20.99
CA MET A 300 0.23 -1.77 -20.44
C MET A 300 0.30 -2.86 -21.53
N LEU A 301 -0.40 -2.71 -22.66
CA LEU A 301 -0.48 -3.77 -23.68
C LEU A 301 0.67 -3.71 -24.69
N GLU A 302 1.06 -2.51 -25.12
CA GLU A 302 2.14 -2.28 -26.10
C GLU A 302 3.52 -2.17 -25.46
N VAL A 303 3.60 -2.20 -24.14
CA VAL A 303 4.85 -2.20 -23.36
C VAL A 303 5.19 -3.66 -22.98
N PRO A 304 6.24 -4.27 -23.56
CA PRO A 304 6.47 -5.71 -23.44
C PRO A 304 6.97 -6.14 -22.05
N ASP A 305 7.70 -5.28 -21.35
CA ASP A 305 8.29 -5.57 -20.05
C ASP A 305 8.56 -4.30 -19.22
N GLN A 306 9.07 -4.48 -18.00
CA GLN A 306 9.38 -3.39 -17.09
C GLN A 306 10.53 -2.49 -17.61
N ALA A 307 11.49 -3.03 -18.35
CA ALA A 307 12.59 -2.23 -18.88
C ALA A 307 12.06 -1.27 -19.95
N ALA A 308 11.20 -1.73 -20.86
CA ALA A 308 10.52 -0.89 -21.84
C ALA A 308 9.63 0.17 -21.17
N TYR A 309 8.95 -0.18 -20.07
CA TYR A 309 8.16 0.77 -19.28
C TYR A 309 9.01 1.93 -18.76
N THR A 310 10.11 1.61 -18.07
CA THR A 310 11.02 2.62 -17.51
C THR A 310 11.72 3.44 -18.59
N ALA A 311 12.07 2.82 -19.73
CA ALA A 311 12.61 3.53 -20.88
C ALA A 311 11.60 4.54 -21.47
N LYS A 312 10.32 4.16 -21.56
CA LYS A 312 9.24 5.03 -22.03
C LYS A 312 8.95 6.20 -21.07
N LEU A 313 9.07 5.99 -19.74
CA LEU A 313 8.99 7.08 -18.76
C LEU A 313 10.09 8.14 -18.97
N GLY A 314 11.27 7.70 -19.38
CA GLY A 314 12.41 8.55 -19.69
C GLY A 314 13.27 8.89 -18.47
N TYR A 315 14.58 9.03 -18.71
CA TYR A 315 15.59 9.23 -17.65
C TYR A 315 15.30 10.45 -16.77
N GLN A 316 14.90 11.58 -17.37
CA GLN A 316 14.64 12.82 -16.64
C GLN A 316 13.56 12.63 -15.57
N ARG A 317 12.41 12.05 -15.94
CA ARG A 317 11.29 11.79 -15.03
C ARG A 317 11.70 10.86 -13.89
N LEU A 318 12.45 9.80 -14.21
CA LEU A 318 12.96 8.85 -13.21
C LEU A 318 13.93 9.51 -12.22
N MET A 319 14.82 10.39 -12.68
CA MET A 319 15.73 11.11 -11.80
C MET A 319 15.02 12.16 -10.95
N GLU A 320 13.99 12.80 -11.48
CA GLU A 320 13.18 13.77 -10.75
C GLU A 320 12.46 13.11 -9.57
N ILE A 321 11.76 11.99 -9.79
CA ILE A 321 11.08 11.28 -8.69
C ILE A 321 12.07 10.71 -7.67
N LYS A 322 13.30 10.35 -8.08
CA LYS A 322 14.37 9.98 -7.14
C LYS A 322 14.81 11.17 -6.30
N GLY A 323 15.05 12.33 -6.91
CA GLY A 323 15.41 13.56 -6.20
C GLY A 323 14.35 13.97 -5.18
N ARG A 324 13.06 13.86 -5.55
CA ARG A 324 11.93 14.18 -4.67
C ARG A 324 11.75 13.22 -3.48
N ALA A 325 12.42 12.07 -3.50
CA ALA A 325 12.40 11.12 -2.39
C ALA A 325 13.33 11.49 -1.24
N ALA A 326 14.26 12.44 -1.46
CA ALA A 326 15.18 12.89 -0.43
C ALA A 326 14.41 13.55 0.74
N THR A 327 14.85 13.26 1.96
CA THR A 327 14.20 13.73 3.21
C THR A 327 14.09 15.26 3.30
N ASP A 328 14.99 16.00 2.64
CA ASP A 328 15.06 17.46 2.60
C ASP A 328 14.54 18.08 1.29
N ALA A 329 14.02 17.28 0.35
CA ALA A 329 13.51 17.77 -0.94
C ALA A 329 12.41 18.84 -0.80
N TRP A 330 11.66 18.81 0.31
CA TRP A 330 10.62 19.80 0.61
C TRP A 330 11.16 21.23 0.74
N VAL A 331 12.44 21.42 1.08
CA VAL A 331 13.05 22.76 1.21
C VAL A 331 13.13 23.42 -0.16
N ALA A 332 13.74 22.73 -1.14
CA ALA A 332 13.88 23.23 -2.50
C ALA A 332 12.52 23.47 -3.17
N GLU A 333 11.55 22.58 -2.94
CA GLU A 333 10.20 22.78 -3.48
C GLU A 333 9.48 23.98 -2.82
N LEU A 334 9.64 24.19 -1.52
CA LEU A 334 9.07 25.36 -0.85
C LEU A 334 9.67 26.65 -1.41
N GLU A 335 10.98 26.66 -1.71
CA GLU A 335 11.62 27.78 -2.40
C GLU A 335 11.05 28.03 -3.79
N MET A 336 10.76 26.98 -4.56
CA MET A 336 10.09 27.09 -5.87
C MET A 336 8.66 27.62 -5.76
N LEU A 337 7.95 27.28 -4.68
CA LEU A 337 6.59 27.77 -4.44
C LEU A 337 6.55 29.19 -3.88
N ARG A 338 7.64 29.68 -3.27
CA ARG A 338 7.71 30.98 -2.59
C ARG A 338 7.14 32.14 -3.41
N ASP A 339 7.51 32.22 -4.67
CA ASP A 339 7.13 33.33 -5.54
C ASP A 339 5.65 33.25 -5.95
N ASN A 340 5.02 32.07 -5.83
CA ASN A 340 3.59 31.84 -6.02
C ASN A 340 2.76 31.94 -4.72
N LEU A 341 3.41 32.02 -3.55
CA LEU A 341 2.78 32.18 -2.24
C LEU A 341 2.50 33.66 -1.89
N GLY A 342 2.29 34.50 -2.91
CA GLY A 342 2.03 35.93 -2.74
C GLY A 342 0.88 36.21 -1.75
N PRO A 343 0.87 37.39 -1.10
CA PRO A 343 -0.12 37.73 -0.09
C PRO A 343 -1.47 37.96 -0.77
N ASP A 344 -2.24 36.89 -0.96
CA ASP A 344 -3.68 37.03 -1.13
C ASP A 344 -4.29 37.20 0.25
N ASP A 345 -4.57 38.45 0.65
CA ASP A 345 -5.24 38.76 1.92
C ASP A 345 -6.69 38.23 1.96
N ARG A 346 -7.19 37.65 0.87
CA ARG A 346 -8.55 37.10 0.79
C ARG A 346 -8.62 35.71 1.43
N VAL A 347 -9.06 35.68 2.67
CA VAL A 347 -9.39 34.43 3.35
C VAL A 347 -10.54 33.71 2.64
N THR A 348 -10.28 32.50 2.17
CA THR A 348 -11.25 31.61 1.53
C THR A 348 -12.18 30.94 2.56
N PRO A 349 -13.36 30.45 2.15
CA PRO A 349 -14.21 29.62 3.02
C PRO A 349 -13.50 28.36 3.54
N GLY A 350 -12.65 27.74 2.72
CA GLY A 350 -11.88 26.55 3.09
C GLY A 350 -10.90 26.83 4.23
N GLU A 351 -10.14 27.92 4.13
CA GLU A 351 -9.21 28.35 5.19
C GLU A 351 -9.95 28.72 6.47
N ARG A 352 -11.06 29.48 6.39
CA ARG A 352 -11.91 29.78 7.55
C ARG A 352 -12.38 28.51 8.25
N MET A 353 -12.81 27.52 7.48
CA MET A 353 -13.27 26.24 8.01
C MET A 353 -12.13 25.48 8.69
N VAL A 354 -10.97 25.35 8.03
CA VAL A 354 -9.78 24.65 8.58
C VAL A 354 -9.33 25.29 9.89
N VAL A 355 -9.19 26.62 9.94
CA VAL A 355 -8.76 27.35 11.14
C VAL A 355 -9.79 27.23 12.27
N THR A 356 -11.09 27.33 11.95
CA THR A 356 -12.16 27.19 12.94
C THR A 356 -12.21 25.78 13.51
N ALA A 357 -12.13 24.77 12.65
CA ALA A 357 -12.08 23.37 13.05
C ALA A 357 -10.84 23.08 13.91
N ALA A 358 -9.67 23.61 13.54
CA ALA A 358 -8.45 23.45 14.33
C ALA A 358 -8.59 24.00 15.77
N ARG A 359 -9.22 25.17 15.93
CA ARG A 359 -9.51 25.76 17.25
C ARG A 359 -10.46 24.89 18.07
N LEU A 360 -11.52 24.37 17.44
CA LEU A 360 -12.47 23.47 18.08
C LEU A 360 -11.80 22.15 18.52
N LEU A 361 -10.93 21.58 17.67
CA LEU A 361 -10.14 20.40 17.99
C LEU A 361 -9.20 20.68 19.17
N GLY A 362 -8.50 21.83 19.16
CA GLY A 362 -7.65 22.26 20.26
C GLY A 362 -8.39 22.43 21.60
N ALA A 363 -9.61 22.96 21.57
CA ALA A 363 -10.45 23.07 22.76
C ALA A 363 -10.89 21.68 23.27
N LYS A 364 -11.30 20.78 22.36
CA LYS A 364 -11.69 19.41 22.72
C LYS A 364 -10.54 18.61 23.33
N VAL A 365 -9.34 18.69 22.75
CA VAL A 365 -8.15 18.02 23.29
C VAL A 365 -7.91 18.44 24.74
N ARG A 366 -7.93 19.75 25.02
CA ARG A 366 -7.71 20.27 26.39
C ARG A 366 -8.83 19.87 27.35
N ALA A 367 -10.08 19.93 26.90
CA ALA A 367 -11.23 19.63 27.75
C ALA A 367 -11.37 18.14 28.07
N GLN A 368 -11.02 17.26 27.13
CA GLN A 368 -11.29 15.82 27.22
C GLN A 368 -10.02 14.98 27.42
N GLY A 369 -8.83 15.59 27.36
CA GLY A 369 -7.56 14.89 27.55
C GLY A 369 -7.18 13.95 26.42
N TYR A 370 -7.70 14.17 25.21
CA TYR A 370 -7.33 13.37 24.04
C TYR A 370 -5.85 13.52 23.71
N ARG A 371 -5.23 12.43 23.25
CA ARG A 371 -3.79 12.39 22.94
C ARG A 371 -3.48 12.10 21.48
N THR A 372 -4.49 11.84 20.66
CA THR A 372 -4.29 11.43 19.27
C THR A 372 -5.31 12.08 18.35
N PHE A 373 -4.90 12.32 17.12
CA PHE A 373 -5.75 12.68 16.00
C PHE A 373 -5.58 11.63 14.90
N LEU A 374 -6.70 11.07 14.46
CA LEU A 374 -6.81 10.30 13.23
C LEU A 374 -7.83 11.02 12.34
N ALA A 375 -7.38 11.55 11.20
CA ALA A 375 -8.19 12.41 10.36
C ALA A 375 -8.07 12.01 8.88
N GLY A 376 -9.21 11.88 8.21
CA GLY A 376 -9.26 11.52 6.79
C GLY A 376 -8.77 12.64 5.87
N VAL A 377 -8.46 12.24 4.62
CA VAL A 377 -7.95 13.12 3.54
C VAL A 377 -8.77 14.39 3.37
N GLY A 378 -8.10 15.51 3.16
CA GLY A 378 -8.70 16.81 2.88
C GLY A 378 -8.70 17.75 4.08
N ASN A 379 -9.73 18.60 4.19
CA ASN A 379 -9.75 19.69 5.16
C ASN A 379 -9.75 19.22 6.63
N SER A 380 -10.30 18.04 6.92
CA SER A 380 -10.24 17.42 8.25
C SER A 380 -8.80 17.19 8.71
N ASN A 381 -7.97 16.66 7.82
CA ASN A 381 -6.56 16.42 8.09
C ASN A 381 -5.78 17.73 8.24
N LEU A 382 -6.02 18.73 7.38
CA LEU A 382 -5.41 20.06 7.51
C LEU A 382 -5.77 20.73 8.85
N ALA A 383 -7.02 20.59 9.31
CA ALA A 383 -7.45 21.12 10.60
C ALA A 383 -6.76 20.39 11.77
N ALA A 384 -6.62 19.06 11.69
CA ALA A 384 -5.90 18.27 12.69
C ALA A 384 -4.41 18.64 12.74
N TRP A 385 -3.77 18.84 11.59
CA TRP A 385 -2.38 19.28 11.48
C TRP A 385 -2.15 20.64 12.14
N LEU A 386 -3.00 21.63 11.81
CA LEU A 386 -2.93 22.96 12.40
C LEU A 386 -3.16 22.92 13.92
N ALA A 387 -4.15 22.13 14.37
CA ALA A 387 -4.42 21.94 15.79
C ALA A 387 -3.23 21.31 16.53
N ALA A 388 -2.63 20.26 15.96
CA ALA A 388 -1.48 19.57 16.55
C ALA A 388 -0.26 20.49 16.69
N TYR A 389 0.06 21.29 15.67
CA TYR A 389 1.14 22.28 15.78
C TYR A 389 0.88 23.31 16.87
N THR A 390 -0.35 23.85 16.94
CA THR A 390 -0.72 24.85 17.95
C THR A 390 -0.66 24.25 19.36
N LEU A 391 -1.23 23.06 19.55
CA LEU A 391 -1.24 22.36 20.84
C LEU A 391 0.18 22.05 21.33
N LYS A 392 1.04 21.51 20.46
CA LYS A 392 2.43 21.21 20.81
C LYS A 392 3.23 22.47 21.14
N ALA A 393 3.00 23.58 20.43
CA ALA A 393 3.62 24.87 20.74
C ALA A 393 3.20 25.38 22.14
N ASP A 394 1.98 25.08 22.56
CA ASP A 394 1.44 25.38 23.90
C ASP A 394 1.83 24.34 24.97
N GLY A 395 2.71 23.39 24.66
CA GLY A 395 3.15 22.34 25.57
C GLY A 395 2.15 21.20 25.82
N VAL A 396 1.09 21.11 25.01
CA VAL A 396 0.11 20.02 25.08
C VAL A 396 0.54 18.86 24.18
N ASP A 397 0.70 17.68 24.78
CA ASP A 397 1.10 16.49 24.05
C ASP A 397 -0.08 15.85 23.30
N VAL A 398 0.06 15.73 21.99
CA VAL A 398 -0.91 15.12 21.07
C VAL A 398 -0.19 14.56 19.86
N GLU A 399 -0.62 13.43 19.31
CA GLU A 399 0.00 12.80 18.14
C GLU A 399 -0.92 12.79 16.93
N LEU A 400 -0.34 12.99 15.75
CA LEU A 400 -1.03 12.73 14.47
C LEU A 400 -0.82 11.27 14.08
N MET A 401 -1.88 10.63 13.63
CA MET A 401 -1.88 9.23 13.16
C MET A 401 -2.49 9.15 11.76
N ALA A 402 -2.00 8.21 10.96
CA ALA A 402 -2.60 7.83 9.69
C ALA A 402 -2.72 6.30 9.65
N GLU A 403 -3.88 5.82 9.24
CA GLU A 403 -4.30 4.42 9.32
C GLU A 403 -3.38 3.44 8.59
N THR A 404 -2.61 3.92 7.62
CA THR A 404 -1.72 3.11 6.77
C THR A 404 -0.50 2.58 7.54
N GLY A 405 -0.27 3.09 8.75
CA GLY A 405 0.85 2.67 9.60
C GLY A 405 1.67 3.82 10.17
N MET A 406 1.17 5.05 10.23
CA MET A 406 1.96 6.20 10.69
C MET A 406 1.49 6.69 12.05
N VAL A 407 2.42 6.84 13.00
CA VAL A 407 2.13 7.31 14.36
C VAL A 407 3.09 8.43 14.76
N GLY A 408 2.54 9.53 15.28
CA GLY A 408 3.30 10.65 15.83
C GLY A 408 4.03 11.49 14.79
N TYR A 409 3.56 11.51 13.54
CA TYR A 409 4.19 12.29 12.49
C TYR A 409 3.94 13.79 12.64
N LEU A 410 4.83 14.60 12.08
CA LEU A 410 4.63 16.04 11.88
C LEU A 410 4.67 16.34 10.39
N PRO A 411 3.62 16.94 9.81
CA PRO A 411 3.53 17.11 8.38
C PRO A 411 4.55 18.14 7.88
N ARG A 412 5.16 17.85 6.73
CA ARG A 412 6.10 18.78 6.10
C ARG A 412 5.36 19.76 5.18
N PRO A 413 5.90 20.97 4.95
CA PRO A 413 5.31 21.95 4.03
C PRO A 413 5.19 21.44 2.58
N ALA A 414 4.45 22.20 1.77
CA ALA A 414 4.29 22.04 0.31
C ALA A 414 3.49 20.82 -0.18
N GLU A 415 3.14 19.86 0.67
CA GLU A 415 2.34 18.68 0.29
C GLU A 415 1.23 18.38 1.32
N PRO A 416 -0.06 18.66 1.00
CA PRO A 416 -1.17 18.45 1.93
C PRO A 416 -1.69 17.01 1.98
N PHE A 417 -1.18 16.09 1.14
CA PHE A 417 -1.63 14.70 1.12
C PHE A 417 -1.14 13.93 2.35
N VAL A 418 -2.08 13.32 3.09
CA VAL A 418 -1.81 12.67 4.38
C VAL A 418 -0.82 11.51 4.28
N PHE A 419 -0.90 10.72 3.20
CA PHE A 419 -0.02 9.56 2.98
C PHE A 419 1.26 9.91 2.21
N SER A 420 1.57 11.19 2.05
CA SER A 420 2.82 11.62 1.44
C SER A 420 4.02 11.02 2.17
N PHE A 421 4.98 10.52 1.40
CA PHE A 421 6.20 9.93 1.93
C PHE A 421 7.04 10.93 2.75
N ARG A 422 6.79 12.23 2.61
CA ARG A 422 7.42 13.30 3.42
C ARG A 422 7.11 13.21 4.89
N ASN A 423 6.02 12.54 5.23
CA ASN A 423 5.61 12.36 6.61
C ASN A 423 6.30 11.15 7.26
N PHE A 424 6.98 10.30 6.48
CA PHE A 424 7.68 9.12 7.02
C PHE A 424 8.88 9.51 7.90
N PRO A 425 9.81 10.40 7.48
CA PRO A 425 10.94 10.79 8.32
C PRO A 425 10.55 11.52 9.62
N SER A 426 9.33 12.10 9.68
CA SER A 426 8.84 12.77 10.88
C SER A 426 7.97 11.87 11.77
N SER A 427 7.67 10.65 11.34
CA SER A 427 6.89 9.68 12.11
C SER A 427 7.71 9.12 13.26
N LYS A 428 7.13 9.05 14.46
CA LYS A 428 7.76 8.40 15.63
C LYS A 428 7.74 6.88 15.52
N MET A 429 6.73 6.35 14.82
CA MET A 429 6.62 4.93 14.50
C MET A 429 5.98 4.76 13.13
N LEU A 430 6.59 3.88 12.32
CA LEU A 430 6.04 3.36 11.09
C LEU A 430 5.71 1.87 11.32
N THR A 431 4.48 1.47 11.04
CA THR A 431 3.93 0.14 11.34
C THR A 431 2.91 -0.29 10.27
N ASP A 432 1.91 -1.10 10.63
CA ASP A 432 0.81 -1.57 9.78
C ASP A 432 -0.57 -1.10 10.31
N ILE A 433 -1.63 -1.36 9.55
CA ILE A 433 -3.02 -0.97 9.88
C ILE A 433 -3.52 -1.58 11.20
N VAL A 434 -3.01 -2.76 11.60
CA VAL A 434 -3.48 -3.46 12.81
C VAL A 434 -2.89 -2.85 14.07
N HIS A 435 -1.78 -2.11 13.96
CA HIS A 435 -1.05 -1.53 15.07
C HIS A 435 -1.18 0.00 15.21
N VAL A 436 -1.96 0.65 14.34
CA VAL A 436 -2.40 2.06 14.45
C VAL A 436 -3.76 2.09 15.13
#